data_AF-S0DMM1-F1
#
_entry.id   AF-S0DMM1-F1
#
_cell.length_a   1.000
_cell.length_b   1.000
_cell.length_c   1.000
_cell.angle_alpha   90.00
_cell.angle_beta   90.00
_cell.angle_gamma   90.00
#
_symmetry.space_group_name_H-M   'P 1'
#
loop_
_entity.id
_entity.type
_entity.pdbx_description
1 polymer ?
#
loop_
_entity_poly.entity_id
_entity_poly.type
_entity_poly.pdbx_seq_one_letter_code
_entity_poly.pdbx_strand_id
1 'polypeptide(L)'
;MTTPTISSGSALWLKGLRGIGALFVYFHHHQQFPRDDVDAVMLERSFGYRGRYELATMPFIRLLFSGGHFAVAIFFVASGYALSATPLRLIHAARYEKLGAVIASSLFRRWLRLFAPVFVTTLVVILFQHGIEALWPGIGLSELSLYGDIVLLLQQLREFSFPFFRKTGPSGYAATFDHNPHLWTIQVEFIGSLIIYMSLVALSRLKTISRIFWMTFMIMYFLYFVDCWYGAMFIAGMLTCDIHLLTSADTFHRESQENGDIRAGFGKWAVIIVGLYLGGVPHVPSTRLLARNPGWTLLSSLKPEIMADPKWIYLFWSATLIVGVVPYMQIIKKILCSRICQELGRISYGLYLIHGPVMWTFGAALYSWAGCCRAANSGQETLQSILGLELGFVLSHFILLPLTLALARLVADLVDAPSIRLAKWLYESSLHKEPDNIY
;
A
#
# COMPACT_ATOMS: atom_id res chain seq x y z
N MET A 1 -19.23 -28.82 14.82
CA MET A 1 -18.96 -27.51 15.46
C MET A 1 -18.18 -26.64 14.49
N THR A 2 -18.88 -25.80 13.73
CA THR A 2 -18.31 -24.90 12.73
C THR A 2 -17.56 -23.77 13.42
N THR A 3 -16.27 -23.64 13.14
CA THR A 3 -15.48 -22.45 13.48
C THR A 3 -16.21 -21.21 12.98
N PRO A 4 -16.35 -20.15 13.78
CA PRO A 4 -16.92 -18.91 13.29
C PRO A 4 -15.97 -18.37 12.22
N THR A 5 -16.39 -18.52 10.97
CA THR A 5 -15.80 -17.89 9.82
C THR A 5 -15.70 -16.39 10.11
N ILE A 6 -14.62 -15.77 9.63
CA ILE A 6 -14.47 -14.31 9.64
C ILE A 6 -15.83 -13.73 9.26
N SER A 7 -16.35 -12.78 10.05
CA SER A 7 -17.58 -12.07 9.66
C SER A 7 -17.31 -11.52 8.26
N SER A 8 -17.94 -12.11 7.25
CA SER A 8 -17.54 -11.97 5.84
C SER A 8 -17.38 -10.50 5.44
N GLY A 9 -18.14 -9.60 6.05
CA GLY A 9 -18.06 -8.16 5.86
C GLY A 9 -16.72 -7.49 6.18
N SER A 10 -15.96 -7.93 7.21
CA SER A 10 -14.74 -7.22 7.62
C SER A 10 -13.56 -7.44 6.67
N ALA A 11 -13.47 -8.63 6.07
CA ALA A 11 -12.47 -8.91 5.05
C ALA A 11 -12.80 -8.24 3.70
N LEU A 12 -14.10 -8.09 3.40
CA LEU A 12 -14.55 -7.54 2.12
C LEU A 12 -14.22 -6.05 1.97
N TRP A 13 -14.53 -5.20 2.94
CA TRP A 13 -14.27 -3.76 2.79
C TRP A 13 -12.75 -3.46 2.73
N LEU A 14 -11.93 -4.17 3.50
CA LEU A 14 -10.46 -4.06 3.43
C LEU A 14 -9.94 -4.45 2.04
N LYS A 15 -10.47 -5.55 1.47
CA LYS A 15 -10.13 -5.97 0.12
C LYS A 15 -10.50 -4.88 -0.91
N GLY A 16 -11.70 -4.32 -0.82
CA GLY A 16 -12.14 -3.23 -1.69
C GLY A 16 -11.28 -1.99 -1.56
N LEU A 17 -10.93 -1.61 -0.33
CA LEU A 17 -10.06 -0.46 -0.04
C LEU A 17 -8.67 -0.64 -0.65
N ARG A 18 -8.11 -1.86 -0.57
CA ARG A 18 -6.84 -2.19 -1.22
C ARG A 18 -6.93 -2.07 -2.75
N GLY A 19 -8.06 -2.47 -3.33
CA GLY A 19 -8.32 -2.32 -4.76
C GLY A 19 -8.29 -0.87 -5.25
N ILE A 20 -8.98 0.03 -4.55
CA ILE A 20 -8.97 1.47 -4.86
C ILE A 20 -7.56 2.04 -4.65
N GLY A 21 -6.90 1.70 -3.54
CA GLY A 21 -5.54 2.15 -3.29
C GLY A 21 -4.56 1.72 -4.40
N ALA A 22 -4.74 0.53 -4.99
CA ALA A 22 -3.88 0.07 -6.06
C ALA A 22 -4.03 0.91 -7.34
N LEU A 23 -5.23 1.41 -7.62
CA LEU A 23 -5.45 2.39 -8.70
C LEU A 23 -4.78 3.74 -8.38
N PHE A 24 -4.79 4.19 -7.13
CA PHE A 24 -4.09 5.43 -6.76
C PHE A 24 -2.57 5.29 -6.93
N VAL A 25 -1.99 4.14 -6.59
CA VAL A 25 -0.56 3.86 -6.85
C VAL A 25 -0.28 3.85 -8.36
N TYR A 26 -1.12 3.18 -9.13
CA TYR A 26 -1.01 3.13 -10.59
C TYR A 26 -1.01 4.54 -11.19
N PHE A 27 -2.05 5.34 -10.92
CA PHE A 27 -2.14 6.69 -11.47
C PHE A 27 -1.01 7.58 -10.96
N HIS A 28 -0.62 7.50 -9.69
CA HIS A 28 0.50 8.27 -9.16
C HIS A 28 1.80 8.08 -9.95
N HIS A 29 2.18 6.84 -10.23
CA HIS A 29 3.40 6.56 -10.99
C HIS A 29 3.26 6.92 -12.47
N HIS A 30 2.11 6.61 -13.08
CA HIS A 30 1.83 7.01 -14.46
C HIS A 30 1.79 8.54 -14.63
N GLN A 31 1.38 9.30 -13.62
CA GLN A 31 1.45 10.75 -13.64
C GLN A 31 2.90 11.26 -13.48
N GLN A 32 3.73 10.64 -12.64
CA GLN A 32 5.13 11.07 -12.51
C GLN A 32 5.99 10.73 -13.73
N PHE A 33 5.64 9.70 -14.51
CA PHE A 33 6.53 9.16 -15.53
C PHE A 33 6.76 10.03 -16.79
N PRO A 34 5.72 10.52 -17.50
CA PRO A 34 5.89 11.21 -18.79
C PRO A 34 6.20 12.71 -18.66
N ARG A 35 6.23 13.26 -17.45
CA ARG A 35 6.32 14.71 -17.21
C ARG A 35 7.76 15.21 -17.21
N ASP A 36 7.88 16.49 -17.55
CA ASP A 36 9.10 17.26 -17.34
C ASP A 36 9.28 17.61 -15.84
N ASP A 37 10.45 18.12 -15.50
CA ASP A 37 10.80 18.42 -14.11
C ASP A 37 9.89 19.49 -13.49
N VAL A 38 9.31 20.39 -14.29
CA VAL A 38 8.47 21.49 -13.79
C VAL A 38 7.08 20.98 -13.40
N ASP A 39 6.42 20.23 -14.28
CA ASP A 39 5.08 19.69 -14.05
C ASP A 39 5.10 18.56 -13.02
N ALA A 40 6.16 17.74 -13.01
CA ALA A 40 6.37 16.74 -11.97
C ALA A 40 6.49 17.39 -10.60
N VAL A 41 7.27 18.47 -10.49
CA VAL A 41 7.36 19.26 -9.24
C VAL A 41 6.00 19.84 -8.87
N MET A 42 5.23 20.35 -9.82
CA MET A 42 3.94 21.00 -9.55
C MET A 42 2.90 20.03 -8.96
N LEU A 43 2.78 18.81 -9.51
CA LEU A 43 1.89 17.75 -8.99
C LEU A 43 2.17 17.37 -7.52
N GLU A 44 3.41 17.57 -7.08
CA GLU A 44 3.83 17.30 -5.71
C GLU A 44 3.51 18.43 -4.74
N ARG A 45 3.19 19.65 -5.22
CA ARG A 45 2.84 20.80 -4.37
C ARG A 45 1.34 20.92 -4.12
N SER A 46 0.97 21.87 -3.25
CA SER A 46 -0.42 22.21 -3.00
C SER A 46 -0.94 23.24 -4.02
N PHE A 47 -2.27 23.27 -4.16
CA PHE A 47 -2.99 24.34 -4.83
C PHE A 47 -2.55 25.72 -4.34
N GLY A 48 -2.26 26.63 -5.28
CA GLY A 48 -1.79 27.99 -5.03
C GLY A 48 -0.29 28.13 -4.78
N TYR A 49 0.49 27.04 -4.80
CA TYR A 49 1.95 27.13 -4.65
C TYR A 49 2.55 27.96 -5.79
N ARG A 50 3.32 29.01 -5.42
CA ARG A 50 3.88 30.01 -6.36
C ARG A 50 2.81 30.65 -7.28
N GLY A 51 1.57 30.78 -6.81
CA GLY A 51 0.49 31.42 -7.57
C GLY A 51 -0.09 30.54 -8.70
N ARG A 52 0.23 29.24 -8.74
CA ARG A 52 -0.37 28.29 -9.69
C ARG A 52 -1.56 27.57 -9.09
N TYR A 53 -2.66 27.52 -9.84
CA TYR A 53 -3.95 27.00 -9.39
C TYR A 53 -4.47 25.95 -10.38
N GLU A 54 -3.98 24.73 -10.23
CA GLU A 54 -4.28 23.64 -11.16
C GLU A 54 -5.17 22.59 -10.48
N LEU A 55 -6.11 22.02 -11.25
CA LEU A 55 -7.09 21.05 -10.76
C LEU A 55 -6.41 19.85 -10.05
N ALA A 56 -5.34 19.31 -10.63
CA ALA A 56 -4.60 18.17 -10.08
C ALA A 56 -3.89 18.45 -8.74
N THR A 57 -3.77 19.72 -8.34
CA THR A 57 -3.15 20.13 -7.05
C THR A 57 -4.20 20.51 -5.99
N MET A 58 -5.48 20.59 -6.38
CA MET A 58 -6.59 20.96 -5.50
C MET A 58 -6.73 19.96 -4.33
N PRO A 59 -7.00 20.43 -3.10
CA PRO A 59 -7.24 19.53 -1.97
C PRO A 59 -8.29 18.46 -2.30
N PHE A 60 -8.11 17.25 -1.75
CA PHE A 60 -8.93 16.07 -2.02
C PHE A 60 -8.79 15.51 -3.45
N ILE A 61 -8.98 16.34 -4.47
CA ILE A 61 -8.89 15.96 -5.89
C ILE A 61 -7.51 15.45 -6.24
N ARG A 62 -6.46 16.09 -5.71
CA ARG A 62 -5.06 15.69 -5.94
C ARG A 62 -4.77 14.23 -5.61
N LEU A 63 -5.55 13.59 -4.71
CA LEU A 63 -5.38 12.17 -4.39
C LEU A 63 -5.59 11.26 -5.61
N LEU A 64 -6.39 11.68 -6.59
CA LEU A 64 -6.61 10.95 -7.83
C LEU A 64 -5.39 11.00 -8.77
N PHE A 65 -4.53 12.00 -8.60
CA PHE A 65 -3.37 12.27 -9.46
C PHE A 65 -2.05 11.87 -8.78
N SER A 66 -1.86 12.28 -7.52
CA SER A 66 -0.62 12.08 -6.76
C SER A 66 -0.82 11.33 -5.44
N GLY A 67 -1.95 10.65 -5.24
CA GLY A 67 -2.29 9.93 -3.99
C GLY A 67 -1.60 8.58 -3.75
N GLY A 68 -0.50 8.27 -4.45
CA GLY A 68 0.20 6.99 -4.32
C GLY A 68 0.75 6.74 -2.91
N HIS A 69 1.42 7.73 -2.31
CA HIS A 69 1.92 7.60 -0.93
C HIS A 69 0.79 7.49 0.11
N PHE A 70 -0.34 8.18 -0.11
CA PHE A 70 -1.55 8.00 0.70
C PHE A 70 -2.07 6.56 0.63
N ALA A 71 -2.15 5.98 -0.56
CA ALA A 71 -2.54 4.60 -0.73
C ALA A 71 -1.57 3.61 -0.04
N VAL A 72 -0.26 3.86 -0.09
CA VAL A 72 0.74 3.07 0.64
C VAL A 72 0.49 3.10 2.16
N ALA A 73 0.22 4.29 2.72
CA ALA A 73 -0.10 4.41 4.14
C ALA A 73 -1.38 3.64 4.51
N ILE A 74 -2.42 3.73 3.67
CA ILE A 74 -3.65 2.94 3.81
C ILE A 74 -3.34 1.44 3.78
N PHE A 75 -2.46 0.97 2.89
CA PHE A 75 -2.07 -0.43 2.84
C PHE A 75 -1.41 -0.89 4.14
N PHE A 76 -0.50 -0.11 4.72
CA PHE A 76 0.18 -0.50 5.96
C PHE A 76 -0.77 -0.59 7.16
N VAL A 77 -1.66 0.40 7.32
CA VAL A 77 -2.68 0.35 8.39
C VAL A 77 -3.67 -0.79 8.13
N ALA A 78 -4.13 -0.98 6.90
CA ALA A 78 -5.04 -2.07 6.52
C ALA A 78 -4.39 -3.46 6.71
N SER A 79 -3.09 -3.60 6.42
CA SER A 79 -2.31 -4.82 6.64
C SER A 79 -2.18 -5.10 8.14
N GLY A 80 -1.87 -4.10 8.96
CA GLY A 80 -1.86 -4.23 10.42
C GLY A 80 -3.20 -4.69 10.99
N TYR A 81 -4.29 -4.12 10.47
CA TYR A 81 -5.66 -4.52 10.82
C TYR A 81 -5.94 -5.98 10.43
N ALA A 82 -5.71 -6.33 9.16
CA ALA A 82 -6.06 -7.65 8.62
C ALA A 82 -5.27 -8.78 9.28
N LEU A 83 -3.98 -8.57 9.54
CA LEU A 83 -3.11 -9.53 10.23
C LEU A 83 -3.52 -9.76 11.68
N SER A 84 -4.08 -8.74 12.34
CA SER A 84 -4.44 -8.79 13.75
C SER A 84 -5.83 -9.34 14.00
N ALA A 85 -6.73 -9.32 13.01
CA ALA A 85 -8.13 -9.66 13.17
C ALA A 85 -8.39 -11.06 13.77
N THR A 86 -7.80 -12.10 13.18
CA THR A 86 -7.98 -13.48 13.70
C THR A 86 -7.25 -13.69 15.03
N PRO A 87 -5.96 -13.30 15.18
CA PRO A 87 -5.26 -13.39 16.46
C PRO A 87 -5.96 -12.67 17.62
N LEU A 88 -6.41 -11.43 17.43
CA LEU A 88 -7.10 -10.67 18.47
C LEU A 88 -8.43 -11.31 18.87
N ARG A 89 -9.20 -11.86 17.91
CA ARG A 89 -10.42 -12.63 18.24
C ARG A 89 -10.11 -13.83 19.14
N LEU A 90 -9.00 -14.53 18.90
CA LEU A 90 -8.58 -15.65 19.75
C LEU A 90 -8.10 -15.18 21.13
N ILE A 91 -7.41 -14.04 21.20
CA ILE A 91 -7.00 -13.40 22.47
C ILE A 91 -8.22 -13.03 23.31
N HIS A 92 -9.21 -12.35 22.73
CA HIS A 92 -10.47 -12.00 23.41
C HIS A 92 -11.26 -13.24 23.86
N ALA A 93 -11.21 -14.33 23.09
CA ALA A 93 -11.83 -15.59 23.45
C ALA A 93 -10.97 -16.47 24.40
N ALA A 94 -9.82 -15.98 24.87
CA ALA A 94 -8.86 -16.70 25.71
C ALA A 94 -8.39 -18.05 25.13
N ARG A 95 -8.36 -18.20 23.79
CA ARG A 95 -7.96 -19.44 23.08
C ARG A 95 -6.49 -19.41 22.66
N TYR A 96 -5.60 -19.42 23.64
CA TYR A 96 -4.16 -19.21 23.43
C TYR A 96 -3.43 -20.35 22.70
N GLU A 97 -3.87 -21.59 22.86
CA GLU A 97 -3.29 -22.73 22.12
C GLU A 97 -3.48 -22.57 20.61
N LYS A 98 -4.71 -22.23 20.20
CA LYS A 98 -5.04 -21.96 18.79
C LYS A 98 -4.33 -20.71 18.26
N LEU A 99 -4.06 -19.73 19.12
CA LEU A 99 -3.33 -18.51 18.76
C LEU A 99 -1.91 -18.83 18.26
N GLY A 100 -1.17 -19.67 18.98
CA GLY A 100 0.18 -20.07 18.60
C GLY A 100 0.22 -20.72 17.21
N ALA A 101 -0.67 -21.68 16.96
CA ALA A 101 -0.79 -22.33 15.66
C ALA A 101 -1.13 -21.35 14.52
N VAL A 102 -2.06 -20.41 14.76
CA VAL A 102 -2.44 -19.39 13.76
C VAL A 102 -1.28 -18.45 13.44
N ILE A 103 -0.54 -17.98 14.45
CA ILE A 103 0.60 -17.08 14.25
C ILE A 103 1.73 -17.81 13.52
N ALA A 104 2.12 -19.01 13.97
CA ALA A 104 3.18 -19.80 13.35
C ALA A 104 2.91 -20.07 11.86
N SER A 105 1.68 -20.51 11.56
CA SER A 105 1.24 -20.78 10.20
C SER A 105 1.17 -19.52 9.34
N SER A 106 0.78 -18.38 9.91
CA SER A 106 0.70 -17.11 9.19
C SER A 106 2.09 -16.53 8.91
N LEU A 107 3.01 -16.62 9.86
CA LEU A 107 4.39 -16.19 9.73
C LEU A 107 5.14 -17.00 8.67
N PHE A 108 5.11 -18.33 8.75
CA PHE A 108 5.80 -19.22 7.80
C PHE A 108 5.38 -18.92 6.35
N ARG A 109 4.07 -18.82 6.10
CA ARG A 109 3.56 -18.60 4.75
C ARG A 109 3.79 -17.18 4.24
N ARG A 110 3.96 -16.19 5.12
CA ARG A 110 4.04 -14.77 4.73
C ARG A 110 5.25 -14.49 3.86
N TRP A 111 6.40 -15.09 4.17
CA TRP A 111 7.63 -14.89 3.40
C TRP A 111 7.45 -15.33 1.94
N LEU A 112 7.00 -16.57 1.72
CA LEU A 112 6.78 -17.10 0.36
C LEU A 112 5.70 -16.33 -0.40
N ARG A 113 4.59 -15.97 0.26
CA ARG A 113 3.50 -15.21 -0.39
C ARG A 113 3.93 -13.84 -0.89
N LEU A 114 4.84 -13.17 -0.19
CA LEU A 114 5.36 -11.88 -0.60
C LEU A 114 6.46 -12.03 -1.66
N PHE A 115 7.50 -12.82 -1.37
CA PHE A 115 8.71 -12.80 -2.20
C PHE A 115 8.66 -13.71 -3.43
N ALA A 116 7.87 -14.80 -3.43
CA ALA A 116 7.80 -15.67 -4.60
C ALA A 116 7.15 -14.97 -5.81
N PRO A 117 6.02 -14.25 -5.67
CA PRO A 117 5.47 -13.48 -6.78
C PRO A 117 6.42 -12.39 -7.28
N VAL A 118 7.11 -11.68 -6.38
CA VAL A 118 8.15 -10.70 -6.74
C VAL A 118 9.22 -11.34 -7.61
N PHE A 119 9.80 -12.46 -7.18
CA PHE A 119 10.82 -13.18 -7.95
C PHE A 119 10.33 -13.57 -9.35
N VAL A 120 9.15 -14.19 -9.42
CA VAL A 120 8.59 -14.66 -10.70
C VAL A 120 8.30 -13.50 -11.64
N THR A 121 7.67 -12.41 -11.16
CA THR A 121 7.37 -11.26 -12.01
C THR A 121 8.63 -10.57 -12.51
N THR A 122 9.64 -10.40 -11.66
CA THR A 122 10.89 -9.76 -12.06
C THR A 122 11.67 -10.64 -13.04
N LEU A 123 11.70 -11.96 -12.84
CA LEU A 123 12.30 -12.90 -13.79
C LEU A 123 11.62 -12.83 -15.16
N VAL A 124 10.29 -12.79 -15.21
CA VAL A 124 9.54 -12.66 -16.47
C VAL A 124 9.87 -11.34 -17.18
N VAL A 125 10.02 -10.24 -16.44
CA VAL A 125 10.44 -8.95 -17.02
C VAL A 125 11.84 -9.02 -17.62
N ILE A 126 12.81 -9.60 -16.91
CA ILE A 126 14.18 -9.79 -17.40
C ILE A 126 14.17 -10.65 -18.68
N LEU A 127 13.49 -11.79 -18.65
CA LEU A 127 13.41 -12.68 -19.82
C LEU A 127 12.73 -11.99 -21.01
N PHE A 128 11.73 -11.17 -20.76
CA PHE A 128 11.05 -10.40 -21.79
C PHE A 128 11.95 -9.33 -22.42
N GLN A 129 12.71 -8.59 -21.61
CA GLN A 129 13.66 -7.58 -22.09
C GLN A 129 14.75 -8.20 -22.97
N HIS A 130 15.42 -9.25 -22.48
CA HIS A 130 16.43 -10.01 -23.25
C HIS A 130 15.85 -10.65 -24.51
N GLY A 131 14.60 -11.13 -24.44
CA GLY A 131 13.89 -11.68 -25.59
C GLY A 131 13.64 -10.65 -26.69
N ILE A 132 13.27 -9.42 -26.33
CA ILE A 132 13.12 -8.31 -27.29
C ILE A 132 14.47 -7.96 -27.91
N GLU A 133 15.53 -7.84 -27.13
CA GLU A 133 16.87 -7.52 -27.65
C GLU A 133 17.41 -8.60 -28.60
N ALA A 134 17.12 -9.88 -28.31
CA ALA A 134 17.49 -10.97 -29.19
C ALA A 134 16.75 -10.91 -30.54
N LEU A 135 15.49 -10.47 -30.55
CA LEU A 135 14.69 -10.28 -31.77
C LEU A 135 15.07 -9.00 -32.52
N TRP A 136 15.48 -7.95 -31.80
CA TRP A 136 15.82 -6.64 -32.33
C TRP A 136 17.17 -6.16 -31.80
N PRO A 137 18.28 -6.66 -32.37
CA PRO A 137 19.62 -6.29 -31.92
C PRO A 137 19.84 -4.77 -32.04
N GLY A 138 20.25 -4.13 -30.93
CA GLY A 138 20.58 -2.70 -30.88
C GLY A 138 19.60 -1.80 -30.13
N ILE A 139 18.49 -2.31 -29.59
CA ILE A 139 17.58 -1.51 -28.74
C ILE A 139 18.21 -1.14 -27.38
N GLY A 140 19.09 -2.00 -26.82
CA GLY A 140 19.83 -1.71 -25.59
C GLY A 140 18.93 -1.50 -24.36
N LEU A 141 18.00 -2.41 -24.10
CA LEU A 141 17.13 -2.48 -22.92
C LEU A 141 17.84 -3.00 -21.66
N SER A 142 18.90 -3.80 -21.81
CA SER A 142 19.63 -4.45 -20.72
C SER A 142 21.12 -4.10 -20.78
N GLU A 143 21.67 -3.66 -19.64
CA GLU A 143 23.10 -3.33 -19.53
C GLU A 143 23.99 -4.56 -19.28
N LEU A 144 23.41 -5.60 -18.67
CA LEU A 144 24.08 -6.85 -18.33
C LEU A 144 23.68 -7.97 -19.29
N SER A 145 24.46 -9.05 -19.32
CA SER A 145 24.04 -10.29 -19.97
C SER A 145 22.91 -10.96 -19.19
N LEU A 146 22.12 -11.82 -19.84
CA LEU A 146 21.03 -12.57 -19.19
C LEU A 146 21.51 -13.31 -17.92
N TYR A 147 22.69 -13.92 -17.98
CA TYR A 147 23.29 -14.57 -16.82
C TYR A 147 23.60 -13.55 -15.70
N GLY A 148 24.16 -12.40 -16.06
CA GLY A 148 24.42 -11.30 -15.13
C GLY A 148 23.15 -10.82 -14.42
N ASP A 149 22.07 -10.60 -15.17
CA ASP A 149 20.78 -10.16 -14.60
C ASP A 149 20.14 -11.22 -13.70
N ILE A 150 20.27 -12.52 -14.03
CA ILE A 150 19.79 -13.60 -13.15
C ILE A 150 20.59 -13.63 -11.84
N VAL A 151 21.91 -13.51 -11.90
CA VAL A 151 22.76 -13.46 -10.71
C VAL A 151 22.42 -12.23 -9.85
N LEU A 152 22.23 -11.07 -10.48
CA LEU A 152 21.82 -9.84 -9.83
C LEU A 152 20.45 -9.98 -9.16
N LEU A 153 19.47 -10.59 -9.85
CA LEU A 153 18.14 -10.87 -9.31
C LEU A 153 18.23 -11.73 -8.03
N LEU A 154 19.03 -12.79 -8.04
CA LEU A 154 19.21 -13.66 -6.88
C LEU A 154 19.89 -12.93 -5.71
N GLN A 155 20.89 -12.10 -6.00
CA GLN A 155 21.55 -11.26 -5.00
C GLN A 155 20.56 -10.26 -4.39
N GLN A 156 19.81 -9.54 -5.22
CA GLN A 156 18.80 -8.57 -4.79
C GLN A 156 17.69 -9.24 -4.01
N LEU A 157 17.20 -10.41 -4.43
CA LEU A 157 16.17 -11.14 -3.70
C LEU A 157 16.65 -11.54 -2.29
N ARG A 158 17.89 -12.02 -2.17
CA ARG A 158 18.51 -12.34 -0.87
C ARG A 158 18.55 -11.11 0.04
N GLU A 159 19.04 -9.99 -0.47
CA GLU A 159 19.19 -8.73 0.27
C GLU A 159 17.83 -8.15 0.65
N PHE A 160 16.89 -8.10 -0.30
CA PHE A 160 15.55 -7.54 -0.13
C PHE A 160 14.66 -8.37 0.80
N SER A 161 14.78 -9.70 0.76
CA SER A 161 13.96 -10.59 1.59
C SER A 161 14.44 -10.72 3.04
N PHE A 162 15.64 -10.22 3.36
CA PHE A 162 16.14 -10.19 4.74
C PHE A 162 15.71 -8.88 5.45
N PRO A 163 14.90 -8.96 6.53
CA PRO A 163 14.28 -7.78 7.13
C PRO A 163 15.27 -6.85 7.85
N PHE A 164 16.46 -7.35 8.20
CA PHE A 164 17.50 -6.57 8.86
C PHE A 164 18.55 -6.00 7.90
N PHE A 165 18.48 -6.35 6.61
CA PHE A 165 19.37 -5.77 5.61
C PHE A 165 18.86 -4.37 5.23
N ARG A 166 19.67 -3.34 5.51
CA ARG A 166 19.38 -1.96 5.11
C ARG A 166 20.39 -1.52 4.06
N LYS A 167 19.99 -1.59 2.79
CA LYS A 167 20.59 -0.78 1.72
C LYS A 167 19.62 0.36 1.45
N THR A 168 20.06 1.59 1.62
CA THR A 168 19.25 2.77 1.28
C THR A 168 19.23 2.92 -0.24
N GLY A 169 18.10 2.58 -0.87
CA GLY A 169 17.82 2.94 -2.26
C GLY A 169 17.52 4.44 -2.42
N PRO A 170 17.19 4.92 -3.64
CA PRO A 170 16.95 6.33 -3.94
C PRO A 170 15.83 6.98 -3.12
N SER A 171 14.86 6.16 -2.67
CA SER A 171 13.78 6.60 -1.77
C SER A 171 14.24 6.79 -0.31
N GLY A 172 15.45 6.38 0.05
CA GLY A 172 16.05 6.54 1.37
C GLY A 172 15.73 5.44 2.39
N TYR A 173 14.93 4.41 2.06
CA TYR A 173 14.37 3.52 3.09
C TYR A 173 14.37 2.00 2.82
N ALA A 174 14.72 1.49 1.63
CA ALA A 174 14.76 0.04 1.36
C ALA A 174 15.69 -0.33 0.19
N ALA A 175 16.09 -1.62 0.13
CA ALA A 175 16.79 -2.17 -1.02
C ALA A 175 15.85 -2.14 -2.24
N THR A 176 16.31 -1.65 -3.38
CA THR A 176 15.52 -1.62 -4.61
C THR A 176 15.87 -2.81 -5.48
N PHE A 177 14.86 -3.36 -6.16
CA PHE A 177 15.13 -4.13 -7.38
C PHE A 177 15.40 -3.12 -8.47
N ASP A 178 16.55 -3.22 -9.15
CA ASP A 178 16.88 -2.25 -10.20
C ASP A 178 15.88 -2.33 -11.36
N HIS A 179 15.42 -3.54 -11.65
CA HIS A 179 14.37 -3.82 -12.64
C HIS A 179 12.96 -3.39 -12.21
N ASN A 180 12.74 -3.06 -10.92
CA ASN A 180 11.46 -2.58 -10.39
C ASN A 180 11.60 -1.88 -9.03
N PRO A 181 12.11 -0.64 -8.99
CA PRO A 181 12.24 0.16 -7.76
C PRO A 181 10.91 0.40 -7.02
N HIS A 182 9.77 0.30 -7.69
CA HIS A 182 8.47 0.48 -7.05
C HIS A 182 8.19 -0.58 -5.99
N LEU A 183 8.85 -1.75 -6.03
CA LEU A 183 8.61 -2.87 -5.11
C LEU A 183 9.01 -2.62 -3.66
N TRP A 184 9.66 -1.50 -3.34
CA TRP A 184 10.22 -1.20 -2.01
C TRP A 184 9.26 -1.44 -0.84
N THR A 185 7.95 -1.26 -1.00
CA THR A 185 6.99 -1.48 0.10
C THR A 185 6.89 -2.94 0.52
N ILE A 186 7.29 -3.92 -0.30
CA ILE A 186 7.15 -5.35 0.02
C ILE A 186 8.06 -5.76 1.19
N GLN A 187 9.29 -5.24 1.22
CA GLN A 187 10.19 -5.45 2.37
C GLN A 187 9.58 -4.81 3.63
N VAL A 188 9.03 -3.60 3.51
CA VAL A 188 8.36 -2.91 4.62
C VAL A 188 7.11 -3.67 5.10
N GLU A 189 6.33 -4.24 4.18
CA GLU A 189 5.17 -5.10 4.48
C GLU A 189 5.58 -6.37 5.24
N PHE A 190 6.73 -6.95 4.91
CA PHE A 190 7.26 -8.10 5.64
C PHE A 190 7.72 -7.68 7.05
N ILE A 191 8.51 -6.61 7.18
CA ILE A 191 8.96 -6.07 8.49
C ILE A 191 7.75 -5.72 9.37
N GLY A 192 6.77 -5.00 8.83
CA GLY A 192 5.52 -4.66 9.52
C GLY A 192 4.75 -5.89 9.97
N SER A 193 4.72 -6.95 9.16
CA SER A 193 4.11 -8.24 9.55
C SER A 193 4.81 -8.87 10.75
N LEU A 194 6.15 -8.85 10.79
CA LEU A 194 6.92 -9.35 11.93
C LEU A 194 6.61 -8.55 13.19
N ILE A 195 6.56 -7.21 13.09
CA ILE A 195 6.16 -6.32 14.20
C ILE A 195 4.80 -6.74 14.75
N ILE A 196 3.81 -6.98 13.89
CA ILE A 196 2.47 -7.43 14.31
C ILE A 196 2.53 -8.79 15.02
N TYR A 197 3.17 -9.80 14.43
CA TYR A 197 3.19 -11.14 15.03
C TYR A 197 3.90 -11.16 16.38
N MET A 198 5.04 -10.45 16.50
CA MET A 198 5.74 -10.31 17.78
C MET A 198 4.90 -9.58 18.82
N SER A 199 4.23 -8.49 18.42
CA SER A 199 3.35 -7.71 19.31
C SER A 199 2.14 -8.52 19.79
N LEU A 200 1.53 -9.30 18.89
CA LEU A 200 0.41 -10.17 19.24
C LEU A 200 0.79 -11.21 20.28
N VAL A 201 1.95 -11.85 20.13
CA VAL A 201 2.46 -12.81 21.13
C VAL A 201 2.75 -12.10 22.45
N ALA A 202 3.53 -11.02 22.42
CA ALA A 202 3.95 -10.28 23.61
C ALA A 202 2.77 -9.72 24.42
N LEU A 203 1.75 -9.20 23.73
CA LEU A 203 0.59 -8.57 24.36
C LEU A 203 -0.59 -9.52 24.61
N SER A 204 -0.49 -10.80 24.17
CA SER A 204 -1.60 -11.76 24.21
C SER A 204 -2.16 -12.02 25.61
N ARG A 205 -1.32 -11.94 26.64
CA ARG A 205 -1.68 -12.23 28.04
C ARG A 205 -2.05 -11.00 28.85
N LEU A 206 -1.96 -9.81 28.26
CA LEU A 206 -2.25 -8.56 28.96
C LEU A 206 -3.75 -8.29 29.03
N LYS A 207 -4.17 -7.61 30.09
CA LYS A 207 -5.51 -7.01 30.19
C LYS A 207 -5.72 -6.06 29.01
N THR A 208 -6.95 -5.94 28.52
CA THR A 208 -7.31 -5.09 27.36
C THR A 208 -6.80 -3.66 27.50
N ILE A 209 -6.97 -3.03 28.67
CA ILE A 209 -6.50 -1.66 28.93
C ILE A 209 -4.97 -1.56 28.82
N SER A 210 -4.25 -2.51 29.42
CA SER A 210 -2.79 -2.57 29.34
C SER A 210 -2.32 -2.80 27.90
N ARG A 211 -3.02 -3.65 27.14
CA ARG A 211 -2.71 -3.92 25.74
C ARG A 211 -2.88 -2.66 24.88
N ILE A 212 -3.98 -1.93 25.04
CA ILE A 212 -4.23 -0.65 24.35
C ILE A 212 -3.15 0.38 24.71
N PHE A 213 -2.79 0.48 26.00
CA PHE A 213 -1.72 1.35 26.47
C PHE A 213 -0.40 1.03 25.75
N TRP A 214 0.02 -0.24 25.74
CA TRP A 214 1.27 -0.64 25.11
C TRP A 214 1.27 -0.46 23.58
N MET A 215 0.16 -0.74 22.89
CA MET A 215 0.02 -0.44 21.46
C MET A 215 0.17 1.07 21.20
N THR A 216 -0.45 1.91 22.02
CA THR A 216 -0.36 3.37 21.91
C THR A 216 1.07 3.85 22.18
N PHE A 217 1.71 3.31 23.22
CA PHE A 217 3.10 3.60 23.52
C PHE A 217 4.03 3.22 22.37
N MET A 218 3.84 2.04 21.75
CA MET A 218 4.62 1.62 20.59
C MET A 218 4.45 2.55 19.38
N ILE A 219 3.24 3.04 19.11
CA ILE A 219 2.99 4.04 18.06
C ILE A 219 3.81 5.30 18.34
N MET A 220 3.75 5.82 19.57
CA MET A 220 4.50 7.01 19.96
C MET A 220 6.00 6.79 19.89
N TYR A 221 6.48 5.63 20.35
CA TYR A 221 7.88 5.23 20.26
C TYR A 221 8.37 5.25 18.80
N PHE A 222 7.63 4.61 17.89
CA PHE A 222 8.02 4.55 16.49
C PHE A 222 8.00 5.91 15.78
N LEU A 223 7.04 6.79 16.08
CA LEU A 223 6.93 8.10 15.46
C LEU A 223 7.93 9.13 16.01
N TYR A 224 8.18 9.12 17.31
CA TYR A 224 8.90 10.20 17.99
C TYR A 224 10.33 9.84 18.43
N PHE A 225 10.70 8.55 18.44
CA PHE A 225 12.02 8.12 18.94
C PHE A 225 12.87 7.34 17.92
N VAL A 226 12.26 6.70 16.92
CA VAL A 226 12.99 5.77 16.00
C VAL A 226 12.92 6.17 14.52
N ASP A 227 11.97 7.02 14.12
CA ASP A 227 11.60 7.24 12.72
C ASP A 227 11.18 5.93 12.00
N CYS A 228 10.37 5.13 12.70
CA CYS A 228 9.79 3.88 12.18
C CYS A 228 8.31 4.08 11.85
N TRP A 229 8.01 5.10 11.03
CA TRP A 229 6.64 5.50 10.69
C TRP A 229 5.77 4.33 10.16
N TYR A 230 6.37 3.38 9.42
CA TYR A 230 5.66 2.20 8.95
C TYR A 230 5.29 1.27 10.11
N GLY A 231 6.18 1.06 11.09
CA GLY A 231 5.87 0.29 12.30
C GLY A 231 4.70 0.89 13.08
N ALA A 232 4.66 2.22 13.17
CA ALA A 232 3.52 2.94 13.77
C ALA A 232 2.21 2.67 13.02
N MET A 233 2.21 2.73 11.68
CA MET A 233 1.02 2.45 10.86
C MET A 233 0.48 1.03 11.07
N PHE A 234 1.38 0.02 11.11
CA PHE A 234 0.98 -1.36 11.38
C PHE A 234 0.34 -1.51 12.77
N ILE A 235 0.98 -0.98 13.83
CA ILE A 235 0.42 -1.03 15.20
C ILE A 235 -0.88 -0.24 15.30
N ALA A 236 -1.01 0.91 14.60
CA ALA A 236 -2.27 1.65 14.55
C ALA A 236 -3.39 0.84 13.90
N GLY A 237 -3.09 0.07 12.85
CA GLY A 237 -4.03 -0.89 12.26
C GLY A 237 -4.46 -1.98 13.24
N MET A 238 -3.51 -2.54 13.99
CA MET A 238 -3.77 -3.53 15.05
C MET A 238 -4.64 -2.96 16.17
N LEU A 239 -4.33 -1.75 16.65
CA LEU A 239 -5.10 -1.03 17.67
C LEU A 239 -6.52 -0.74 17.19
N THR A 240 -6.67 -0.25 15.96
CA THR A 240 -7.96 0.01 15.33
C THR A 240 -8.79 -1.28 15.26
N CYS A 241 -8.18 -2.40 14.89
CA CYS A 241 -8.86 -3.70 14.89
C CYS A 241 -9.30 -4.13 16.29
N ASP A 242 -8.47 -3.91 17.32
CA ASP A 242 -8.80 -4.27 18.69
C ASP A 242 -10.00 -3.44 19.20
N ILE A 243 -9.98 -2.13 18.96
CA ILE A 243 -11.09 -1.21 19.28
C ILE A 243 -12.38 -1.62 18.56
N HIS A 244 -12.29 -1.97 17.27
CA HIS A 244 -13.46 -2.41 16.52
C HIS A 244 -14.03 -3.71 17.09
N LEU A 245 -13.20 -4.68 17.47
CA LEU A 245 -13.67 -5.94 18.07
C LEU A 245 -14.37 -5.69 19.41
N LEU A 246 -13.88 -4.75 20.21
CA LEU A 246 -14.51 -4.33 21.46
C LEU A 246 -15.85 -3.63 21.22
N THR A 247 -15.94 -2.80 20.17
CA THR A 247 -17.15 -2.05 19.82
C THR A 247 -18.17 -2.90 19.05
N SER A 248 -17.74 -3.99 18.40
CA SER A 248 -18.58 -4.90 17.59
C SER A 248 -19.68 -5.59 18.40
N ALA A 249 -19.48 -5.74 19.71
CA ALA A 249 -20.50 -6.28 20.62
C ALA A 249 -21.66 -5.29 20.86
N ASP A 250 -21.40 -3.98 20.75
CA ASP A 250 -22.36 -2.90 21.03
C ASP A 250 -22.99 -2.26 19.77
N THR A 251 -22.43 -2.52 18.58
CA THR A 251 -22.75 -1.76 17.35
C THR A 251 -24.11 -2.11 16.75
N PHE A 252 -24.59 -3.35 16.88
CA PHE A 252 -25.91 -3.72 16.35
C PHE A 252 -27.05 -3.01 17.10
N HIS A 253 -26.87 -2.75 18.39
CA HIS A 253 -27.82 -1.99 19.21
C HIS A 253 -27.73 -0.47 18.97
N ARG A 254 -26.52 0.08 18.74
CA ARG A 254 -26.32 1.52 18.48
C ARG A 254 -26.65 1.96 17.05
N GLU A 255 -26.44 1.15 16.01
CA GLU A 255 -26.78 1.52 14.63
C GLU A 255 -28.29 1.72 14.42
N SER A 256 -29.12 1.00 15.17
CA SER A 256 -30.58 1.19 15.20
C SER A 256 -30.98 2.55 15.80
N GLN A 257 -30.20 3.07 16.77
CA GLN A 257 -30.42 4.38 17.41
C GLN A 257 -29.74 5.56 16.68
N GLU A 258 -28.57 5.36 16.08
CA GLU A 258 -27.78 6.42 15.42
C GLU A 258 -28.36 6.87 14.07
N ASN A 259 -29.24 6.09 13.42
CA ASN A 259 -29.92 6.53 12.19
C ASN A 259 -30.79 7.80 12.40
N GLY A 260 -30.99 8.25 13.65
CA GLY A 260 -31.64 9.52 13.99
C GLY A 260 -30.70 10.64 14.49
N ASP A 261 -29.40 10.39 14.73
CA ASP A 261 -28.49 11.40 15.30
C ASP A 261 -27.57 12.04 14.23
N ILE A 262 -27.97 13.24 13.81
CA ILE A 262 -27.26 14.08 12.83
C ILE A 262 -25.81 14.37 13.29
N ARG A 263 -25.55 14.48 14.60
CA ARG A 263 -24.23 14.82 15.14
C ARG A 263 -23.24 13.68 14.97
N ALA A 264 -23.68 12.44 15.20
CA ALA A 264 -22.87 11.25 14.98
C ALA A 264 -22.53 11.07 13.48
N GLY A 265 -23.50 11.34 12.60
CA GLY A 265 -23.27 11.37 11.15
C GLY A 265 -22.24 12.42 10.73
N PHE A 266 -22.38 13.65 11.24
CA PHE A 266 -21.45 14.76 10.96
C PHE A 266 -20.02 14.46 11.43
N GLY A 267 -19.86 13.89 12.62
CA GLY A 267 -18.55 13.53 13.17
C GLY A 267 -17.79 12.53 12.30
N LYS A 268 -18.47 11.49 11.80
CA LYS A 268 -17.84 10.49 10.92
C LYS A 268 -17.36 11.13 9.59
N TRP A 269 -18.16 12.02 9.00
CA TRP A 269 -17.76 12.73 7.77
C TRP A 269 -16.63 13.72 8.00
N ALA A 270 -16.62 14.42 9.14
CA ALA A 270 -15.50 15.28 9.52
C ALA A 270 -14.18 14.49 9.60
N VAL A 271 -14.20 13.28 10.17
CA VAL A 271 -13.02 12.39 10.20
C VAL A 271 -12.56 12.00 8.80
N ILE A 272 -13.49 11.68 7.88
CA ILE A 272 -13.14 11.41 6.47
C ILE A 272 -12.50 12.64 5.81
N ILE A 273 -13.09 13.83 5.97
CA ILE A 273 -12.60 15.07 5.36
C ILE A 273 -11.19 15.38 5.88
N VAL A 274 -10.98 15.33 7.19
CA VAL A 274 -9.64 15.52 7.80
C VAL A 274 -8.67 14.46 7.28
N GLY A 275 -9.07 13.19 7.26
CA GLY A 275 -8.25 12.10 6.75
C GLY A 275 -7.82 12.32 5.30
N LEU A 276 -8.75 12.68 4.40
CA LEU A 276 -8.46 12.94 2.99
C LEU A 276 -7.60 14.20 2.80
N TYR A 277 -7.82 15.26 3.61
CA TYR A 277 -6.98 16.45 3.58
C TYR A 277 -5.53 16.13 3.94
N LEU A 278 -5.32 15.43 5.06
CA LEU A 278 -4.00 15.00 5.52
C LEU A 278 -3.32 14.03 4.54
N GLY A 279 -4.11 13.19 3.86
CA GLY A 279 -3.63 12.29 2.82
C GLY A 279 -3.07 13.04 1.61
N GLY A 280 -3.61 14.23 1.33
CA GLY A 280 -3.17 15.12 0.26
C GLY A 280 -1.97 15.99 0.63
N VAL A 281 -1.08 15.53 1.51
CA VAL A 281 0.14 16.26 1.89
C VAL A 281 1.06 16.50 0.69
N PRO A 282 1.59 17.74 0.49
CA PRO A 282 2.61 18.00 -0.50
C PRO A 282 3.85 17.13 -0.29
N HIS A 283 4.35 16.53 -1.37
CA HIS A 283 5.58 15.75 -1.30
C HIS A 283 6.77 16.72 -1.38
N VAL A 284 7.38 17.02 -0.24
CA VAL A 284 8.47 17.99 -0.11
C VAL A 284 9.55 17.44 0.82
N PRO A 285 10.84 17.69 0.56
CA PRO A 285 11.93 17.16 1.38
C PRO A 285 12.12 17.87 2.72
N SER A 286 11.41 18.99 2.99
CA SER A 286 11.60 19.75 4.22
C SER A 286 10.34 20.43 4.72
N THR A 287 10.26 20.63 6.04
CA THR A 287 9.18 21.38 6.71
C THR A 287 9.13 22.83 6.27
N ARG A 288 10.28 23.46 5.99
CA ARG A 288 10.35 24.84 5.46
C ARG A 288 9.65 24.96 4.11
N LEU A 289 9.85 23.99 3.22
CA LEU A 289 9.17 23.98 1.93
C LEU A 289 7.69 23.62 2.10
N LEU A 290 7.35 22.71 3.03
CA LEU A 290 5.97 22.42 3.38
C LEU A 290 5.23 23.67 3.85
N ALA A 291 5.87 24.52 4.65
CA ALA A 291 5.27 25.76 5.15
C ALA A 291 4.92 26.76 4.04
N ARG A 292 5.64 26.71 2.91
CA ARG A 292 5.40 27.55 1.72
C ARG A 292 4.24 27.06 0.84
N ASN A 293 3.68 25.90 1.12
CA ASN A 293 2.52 25.36 0.42
C ASN A 293 1.24 25.90 1.10
N PRO A 294 0.37 26.65 0.39
CA PRO A 294 -0.88 27.13 0.96
C PRO A 294 -1.69 26.01 1.63
N GLY A 295 -2.21 26.29 2.82
CA GLY A 295 -2.93 25.30 3.65
C GLY A 295 -2.05 24.41 4.54
N TRP A 296 -0.72 24.45 4.37
CA TRP A 296 0.21 23.58 5.11
C TRP A 296 1.13 24.32 6.08
N THR A 297 1.04 25.66 6.15
CA THR A 297 1.89 26.50 7.01
C THR A 297 1.79 26.09 8.48
N LEU A 298 0.60 26.01 9.04
CA LEU A 298 0.41 25.61 10.44
C LEU A 298 0.76 24.13 10.68
N LEU A 299 0.39 23.26 9.75
CA LEU A 299 0.65 21.83 9.90
C LEU A 299 2.14 21.51 9.86
N SER A 300 2.94 22.30 9.13
CA SER A 300 4.38 22.07 8.93
C SER A 300 5.20 22.01 10.23
N SER A 301 4.71 22.58 11.33
CA SER A 301 5.36 22.56 12.64
C SER A 301 5.06 21.30 13.46
N LEU A 302 4.14 20.43 13.03
CA LEU A 302 3.74 19.23 13.76
C LEU A 302 4.64 18.00 13.48
N LYS A 303 5.63 18.15 12.60
CA LYS A 303 6.59 17.07 12.29
C LYS A 303 7.49 16.79 13.50
N PRO A 304 7.57 15.54 14.02
CA PRO A 304 8.60 15.15 14.97
C PRO A 304 10.00 15.42 14.40
N GLU A 305 10.94 15.91 15.22
CA GLU A 305 12.28 16.27 14.74
C GLU A 305 13.03 15.10 14.10
N ILE A 306 12.93 13.91 14.71
CA ILE A 306 13.58 12.67 14.28
C ILE A 306 13.17 12.22 12.87
N MET A 307 11.94 12.57 12.43
CA MET A 307 11.37 12.03 11.20
C MET A 307 11.97 12.69 9.95
N ALA A 308 12.70 11.96 9.11
CA ALA A 308 13.40 12.58 7.99
C ALA A 308 12.45 13.20 6.93
N ASP A 309 11.42 12.47 6.49
CA ASP A 309 10.44 12.96 5.52
C ASP A 309 9.15 13.44 6.23
N PRO A 310 8.78 14.74 6.13
CA PRO A 310 7.60 15.28 6.80
C PRO A 310 6.29 14.60 6.42
N LYS A 311 6.16 14.00 5.23
CA LYS A 311 4.87 13.50 4.75
C LYS A 311 4.32 12.39 5.64
N TRP A 312 5.19 11.55 6.22
CA TRP A 312 4.78 10.31 6.86
C TRP A 312 3.94 10.51 8.12
N ILE A 313 4.11 11.62 8.87
CA ILE A 313 3.25 11.90 10.03
C ILE A 313 1.80 12.19 9.62
N TYR A 314 1.60 12.93 8.53
CA TYR A 314 0.26 13.27 8.05
C TYR A 314 -0.39 12.06 7.37
N LEU A 315 0.39 11.27 6.63
CA LEU A 315 -0.07 10.02 6.05
C LEU A 315 -0.41 8.98 7.11
N PHE A 316 0.31 8.93 8.23
CA PHE A 316 -0.02 8.10 9.39
C PHE A 316 -1.42 8.46 9.91
N TRP A 317 -1.65 9.72 10.26
CA TRP A 317 -2.95 10.16 10.77
C TRP A 317 -4.06 9.96 9.75
N SER A 318 -3.81 10.32 8.49
CA SER A 318 -4.73 10.12 7.38
C SER A 318 -5.18 8.65 7.29
N ALA A 319 -4.24 7.72 7.20
CA ALA A 319 -4.55 6.31 7.03
C ALA A 319 -5.24 5.72 8.26
N THR A 320 -4.80 6.05 9.47
CA THR A 320 -5.43 5.59 10.72
C THR A 320 -6.87 6.08 10.84
N LEU A 321 -7.14 7.35 10.55
CA LEU A 321 -8.48 7.92 10.59
C LEU A 321 -9.42 7.27 9.56
N ILE A 322 -8.97 7.13 8.31
CA ILE A 322 -9.78 6.51 7.25
C ILE A 322 -10.08 5.05 7.57
N VAL A 323 -9.07 4.23 7.88
CA VAL A 323 -9.25 2.80 8.18
C VAL A 323 -10.11 2.61 9.44
N GLY A 324 -9.99 3.50 10.43
CA GLY A 324 -10.82 3.49 11.64
C GLY A 324 -12.29 3.82 11.39
N VAL A 325 -12.60 4.82 10.57
CA VAL A 325 -13.99 5.27 10.41
C VAL A 325 -14.79 4.46 9.37
N VAL A 326 -14.12 3.88 8.36
CA VAL A 326 -14.77 3.20 7.22
C VAL A 326 -15.76 2.10 7.63
N PRO A 327 -15.49 1.23 8.63
CA PRO A 327 -16.43 0.19 9.05
C PRO A 327 -17.78 0.72 9.54
N TYR A 328 -17.80 1.95 10.04
CA TYR A 328 -18.98 2.66 10.54
C TYR A 328 -19.70 3.49 9.46
N MET A 329 -19.18 3.49 8.21
CA MET A 329 -19.71 4.26 7.08
C MET A 329 -20.39 3.35 6.06
N GLN A 330 -21.70 3.15 6.19
CA GLN A 330 -22.46 2.20 5.34
C GLN A 330 -22.38 2.52 3.84
N ILE A 331 -22.41 3.80 3.45
CA ILE A 331 -22.29 4.22 2.05
C ILE A 331 -20.94 3.80 1.48
N ILE A 332 -19.85 4.18 2.15
CA ILE A 332 -18.47 3.87 1.71
C ILE A 332 -18.25 2.35 1.72
N LYS A 333 -18.66 1.67 2.80
CA LYS A 333 -18.59 0.21 2.92
C LYS A 333 -19.32 -0.49 1.78
N LYS A 334 -20.51 -0.02 1.38
CA LYS A 334 -21.26 -0.57 0.24
C LYS A 334 -20.50 -0.40 -1.08
N ILE A 335 -19.86 0.75 -1.30
CA ILE A 335 -19.01 0.98 -2.48
C ILE A 335 -17.81 0.03 -2.47
N LEU A 336 -17.10 -0.09 -1.34
CA LEU A 336 -15.94 -0.97 -1.20
C LEU A 336 -16.29 -2.45 -1.37
N CYS A 337 -17.48 -2.85 -0.94
CA CYS A 337 -18.00 -4.21 -1.12
C CYS A 337 -18.60 -4.46 -2.52
N SER A 338 -18.63 -3.46 -3.41
CA SER A 338 -19.11 -3.63 -4.79
C SER A 338 -18.24 -4.62 -5.58
N ARG A 339 -18.83 -5.27 -6.60
CA ARG A 339 -18.13 -6.26 -7.44
C ARG A 339 -16.85 -5.70 -8.06
N ILE A 340 -16.89 -4.44 -8.51
CA ILE A 340 -15.74 -3.77 -9.14
C ILE A 340 -14.60 -3.63 -8.12
N CYS A 341 -14.87 -3.09 -6.93
CA CYS A 341 -13.85 -2.94 -5.90
C CYS A 341 -13.32 -4.29 -5.41
N GLN A 342 -14.16 -5.32 -5.35
CA GLN A 342 -13.74 -6.67 -4.98
C GLN A 342 -12.85 -7.34 -6.04
N GLU A 343 -13.09 -7.09 -7.32
CA GLU A 343 -12.20 -7.58 -8.39
C GLU A 343 -10.88 -6.80 -8.38
N LEU A 344 -10.92 -5.47 -8.27
CA LEU A 344 -9.71 -4.65 -8.10
C LEU A 344 -8.88 -5.11 -6.90
N GLY A 345 -9.53 -5.39 -5.77
CA GLY A 345 -8.86 -5.92 -4.58
C GLY A 345 -8.37 -7.36 -4.72
N ARG A 346 -8.88 -8.14 -5.70
CA ARG A 346 -8.36 -9.48 -6.01
C ARG A 346 -7.05 -9.38 -6.80
N ILE A 347 -6.98 -8.45 -7.74
CA ILE A 347 -5.81 -8.27 -8.61
C ILE A 347 -4.81 -7.22 -8.12
N SER A 348 -5.09 -6.54 -7.00
CA SER A 348 -4.31 -5.39 -6.51
C SER A 348 -2.84 -5.70 -6.31
N TYR A 349 -2.52 -6.92 -5.86
CA TYR A 349 -1.14 -7.33 -5.67
C TYR A 349 -0.43 -7.53 -7.01
N GLY A 350 -1.07 -8.23 -7.96
CA GLY A 350 -0.57 -8.33 -9.33
C GLY A 350 -0.36 -6.96 -9.97
N LEU A 351 -1.36 -6.07 -9.88
CA LEU A 351 -1.29 -4.70 -10.39
C LEU A 351 -0.09 -3.93 -9.80
N TYR A 352 0.15 -4.05 -8.50
CA TYR A 352 1.31 -3.47 -7.85
C TYR A 352 2.64 -4.02 -8.39
N LEU A 353 2.74 -5.33 -8.65
CA LEU A 353 3.96 -5.92 -9.18
C LEU A 353 4.29 -5.46 -10.62
N ILE A 354 3.27 -5.28 -11.46
CA ILE A 354 3.49 -5.08 -12.91
C ILE A 354 3.29 -3.66 -13.43
N HIS A 355 2.67 -2.75 -12.68
CA HIS A 355 2.41 -1.39 -13.20
C HIS A 355 3.70 -0.67 -13.62
N GLY A 356 4.77 -0.76 -12.83
CA GLY A 356 6.09 -0.21 -13.16
C GLY A 356 6.68 -0.80 -14.44
N PRO A 357 6.85 -2.13 -14.52
CA PRO A 357 7.34 -2.78 -15.74
C PRO A 357 6.53 -2.47 -17.00
N VAL A 358 5.19 -2.45 -16.92
CA VAL A 358 4.34 -2.10 -18.08
C VAL A 358 4.51 -0.62 -18.45
N MET A 359 4.62 0.26 -17.46
CA MET A 359 4.86 1.69 -17.67
C MET A 359 6.19 1.94 -18.39
N TRP A 360 7.26 1.24 -18.02
CA TRP A 360 8.57 1.42 -18.67
C TRP A 360 8.67 0.77 -20.05
N THR A 361 8.07 -0.41 -20.23
CA THR A 361 8.16 -1.15 -21.50
C THR A 361 7.19 -0.64 -22.56
N PHE A 362 5.93 -0.40 -22.20
CA PHE A 362 4.89 0.06 -23.14
C PHE A 362 4.56 1.54 -22.98
N GLY A 363 4.55 2.05 -21.74
CA GLY A 363 4.17 3.43 -21.45
C GLY A 363 5.08 4.46 -22.11
N ALA A 364 6.40 4.25 -22.12
CA ALA A 364 7.35 5.18 -22.75
C ALA A 364 7.03 5.45 -24.23
N ALA A 365 6.86 4.39 -25.03
CA ALA A 365 6.52 4.52 -26.44
C ALA A 365 5.14 5.15 -26.65
N LEU A 366 4.16 4.76 -25.83
CA LEU A 366 2.79 5.24 -26.00
C LEU A 366 2.60 6.69 -25.57
N TYR A 367 3.25 7.12 -24.48
CA TYR A 367 3.27 8.54 -24.09
C TYR A 367 3.96 9.40 -25.13
N SER A 368 5.09 8.95 -25.68
CA SER A 368 5.76 9.64 -26.78
C SER A 368 4.85 9.75 -28.02
N TRP A 369 4.21 8.65 -28.42
CA TRP A 369 3.27 8.64 -29.53
C TRP A 369 2.07 9.57 -29.32
N ALA A 370 1.54 9.64 -28.09
CA ALA A 370 0.41 10.49 -27.73
C ALA A 370 0.79 11.96 -27.50
N GLY A 371 2.08 12.34 -27.67
CA GLY A 371 2.57 13.70 -27.47
C GLY A 371 2.83 14.10 -26.01
N CYS A 372 2.80 13.15 -25.08
CA CYS A 372 3.26 13.33 -23.70
C CYS A 372 4.77 13.06 -23.63
N CYS A 373 5.56 13.94 -24.21
CA CYS A 373 7.00 13.76 -24.29
C CYS A 373 7.72 14.32 -23.07
N ARG A 374 8.70 13.56 -22.57
CA ARG A 374 9.70 13.96 -21.56
C ARG A 374 10.74 14.97 -22.08
N ALA A 375 10.47 15.64 -23.20
CA ALA A 375 11.46 16.34 -23.99
C ALA A 375 11.24 17.84 -23.97
N ALA A 376 12.12 18.53 -23.25
CA ALA A 376 12.38 19.95 -23.26
C ALA A 376 12.76 20.55 -24.64
N ASN A 377 12.45 19.93 -25.78
CA ASN A 377 12.99 20.31 -27.09
C ASN A 377 12.03 20.30 -28.29
N SER A 378 10.73 20.04 -28.13
CA SER A 378 9.78 20.32 -29.22
C SER A 378 9.04 21.60 -28.89
N GLY A 379 9.41 22.71 -29.57
CA GLY A 379 8.69 23.99 -29.57
C GLY A 379 7.29 23.91 -30.18
N GLN A 380 6.58 22.82 -29.93
CA GLN A 380 5.19 22.64 -30.27
C GLN A 380 4.38 23.22 -29.12
N GLU A 381 3.66 24.30 -29.41
CA GLU A 381 2.72 24.91 -28.47
C GLU A 381 1.76 23.84 -27.95
N THR A 382 1.94 23.50 -26.68
CA THR A 382 1.05 22.56 -26.01
C THR A 382 -0.29 23.28 -25.88
N LEU A 383 -1.31 22.77 -26.59
CA LEU A 383 -2.71 23.15 -26.41
C LEU A 383 -2.96 23.27 -24.89
N GLN A 384 -3.54 24.37 -24.41
CA GLN A 384 -3.80 24.61 -22.97
C GLN A 384 -4.33 23.33 -22.31
N SER A 385 -3.46 22.60 -21.61
CA SER A 385 -3.78 21.29 -21.07
C SER A 385 -4.03 21.44 -19.58
N ILE A 386 -5.03 20.73 -19.08
CA ILE A 386 -5.27 20.65 -17.65
C ILE A 386 -4.22 19.70 -17.09
N LEU A 387 -3.33 20.19 -16.21
CA LEU A 387 -2.33 19.34 -15.56
C LEU A 387 -3.01 18.12 -14.96
N GLY A 388 -2.51 16.93 -15.28
CA GLY A 388 -3.06 15.64 -14.83
C GLY A 388 -4.05 15.00 -15.81
N LEU A 389 -4.64 15.78 -16.71
CA LEU A 389 -5.67 15.37 -17.68
C LEU A 389 -5.29 15.81 -19.10
N GLU A 390 -3.99 15.85 -19.39
CA GLU A 390 -3.48 16.14 -20.73
C GLU A 390 -4.08 15.12 -21.72
N LEU A 391 -4.46 15.58 -22.92
CA LEU A 391 -5.13 14.71 -23.89
C LEU A 391 -4.29 13.47 -24.21
N GLY A 392 -2.97 13.63 -24.40
CA GLY A 392 -2.06 12.52 -24.62
C GLY A 392 -2.03 11.53 -23.45
N PHE A 393 -2.10 12.02 -22.22
CA PHE A 393 -2.12 11.19 -21.02
C PHE A 393 -3.41 10.35 -20.99
N VAL A 394 -4.56 10.99 -21.24
CA VAL A 394 -5.87 10.31 -21.27
C VAL A 394 -5.93 9.28 -22.40
N LEU A 395 -5.46 9.63 -23.60
CA LEU A 395 -5.42 8.73 -24.75
C LEU A 395 -4.57 7.47 -24.47
N SER A 396 -3.39 7.64 -23.86
CA SER A 396 -2.54 6.51 -23.48
C SER A 396 -3.25 5.55 -22.52
N HIS A 397 -4.08 6.05 -21.61
CA HIS A 397 -4.77 5.21 -20.61
C HIS A 397 -5.91 4.36 -21.18
N PHE A 398 -6.44 4.68 -22.37
CA PHE A 398 -7.38 3.77 -23.05
C PHE A 398 -6.72 2.44 -23.45
N ILE A 399 -5.38 2.40 -23.54
CA ILE A 399 -4.61 1.19 -23.84
C ILE A 399 -3.90 0.68 -22.58
N LEU A 400 -3.17 1.54 -21.87
CA LEU A 400 -2.36 1.14 -20.71
C LEU A 400 -3.19 0.57 -19.58
N LEU A 401 -4.30 1.20 -19.21
CA LEU A 401 -5.06 0.75 -18.04
C LEU A 401 -5.69 -0.64 -18.29
N PRO A 402 -6.41 -0.90 -19.41
CA PRO A 402 -6.90 -2.24 -19.71
C PRO A 402 -5.80 -3.29 -19.82
N LEU A 403 -4.67 -2.96 -20.48
CA LEU A 403 -3.52 -3.86 -20.61
C LEU A 403 -2.97 -4.24 -19.24
N THR A 404 -2.68 -3.26 -18.39
CA THR A 404 -2.14 -3.51 -17.05
C THR A 404 -3.15 -4.26 -16.19
N LEU A 405 -4.44 -3.97 -16.26
CA LEU A 405 -5.46 -4.73 -15.51
C LEU A 405 -5.56 -6.19 -15.98
N ALA A 406 -5.46 -6.44 -17.29
CA ALA A 406 -5.47 -7.79 -17.85
C ALA A 406 -4.23 -8.59 -17.43
N LEU A 407 -3.04 -8.00 -17.52
CA LEU A 407 -1.79 -8.62 -17.08
C LEU A 407 -1.79 -8.83 -15.55
N ALA A 408 -2.34 -7.90 -14.78
CA ALA A 408 -2.47 -8.04 -13.32
C ALA A 408 -3.35 -9.22 -12.94
N ARG A 409 -4.39 -9.49 -13.75
CA ARG A 409 -5.26 -10.66 -13.60
C ARG A 409 -4.49 -11.95 -13.85
N LEU A 410 -3.68 -12.00 -14.91
CA LEU A 410 -2.81 -13.16 -15.19
C LEU A 410 -1.83 -13.41 -14.04
N VAL A 411 -1.18 -12.36 -13.51
CA VAL A 411 -0.29 -12.50 -12.35
C VAL A 411 -1.04 -13.00 -11.12
N ALA A 412 -2.25 -12.50 -10.86
CA ALA A 412 -3.06 -12.96 -9.73
C ALA A 412 -3.40 -14.46 -9.84
N ASP A 413 -3.75 -14.91 -11.04
CA ASP A 413 -4.23 -16.29 -11.28
C ASP A 413 -3.08 -17.31 -11.45
N LEU A 414 -1.99 -16.91 -12.12
CA LEU A 414 -0.88 -17.78 -12.50
C LEU A 414 0.33 -17.71 -11.56
N VAL A 415 0.45 -16.67 -10.75
CA VAL A 415 1.61 -16.47 -9.87
C VAL A 415 1.20 -16.36 -8.40
N ASP A 416 0.33 -15.41 -8.06
CA ASP A 416 -0.05 -15.16 -6.66
C ASP A 416 -0.84 -16.33 -6.05
N ALA A 417 -1.95 -16.73 -6.68
CA ALA A 417 -2.76 -17.83 -6.17
C ALA A 417 -1.98 -19.17 -6.03
N PRO A 418 -1.14 -19.59 -7.00
CA PRO A 418 -0.23 -20.72 -6.81
C PRO A 418 0.77 -20.53 -5.67
N SER A 419 1.37 -19.34 -5.52
CA SER A 419 2.32 -19.06 -4.43
C SER A 419 1.68 -19.20 -3.05
N ILE A 420 0.41 -18.77 -2.91
CA ILE A 420 -0.38 -18.95 -1.68
C ILE A 420 -0.62 -20.43 -1.39
N ARG A 421 -0.96 -21.23 -2.40
CA ARG A 421 -1.19 -22.68 -2.28
C ARG A 421 0.11 -23.42 -1.94
N LEU A 422 1.20 -23.09 -2.62
CA LEU A 422 2.53 -23.67 -2.37
C LEU A 422 2.97 -23.41 -0.93
N ALA A 423 2.88 -22.16 -0.45
CA ALA A 423 3.24 -21.82 0.92
C ALA A 423 2.40 -22.59 1.96
N LYS A 424 1.10 -22.77 1.69
CA LYS A 424 0.21 -23.55 2.56
C LYS A 424 0.60 -25.03 2.56
N TRP A 425 0.80 -25.62 1.39
CA TRP A 425 1.19 -27.02 1.24
C TRP A 425 2.52 -27.29 1.94
N LEU A 426 3.54 -26.46 1.72
CA LEU A 426 4.85 -26.59 2.39
C LEU A 426 4.71 -26.58 3.91
N TYR A 427 3.90 -25.67 4.46
CA TYR A 427 3.67 -25.64 5.90
C TYR A 427 3.02 -26.93 6.41
N GLU A 428 1.92 -27.35 5.78
CA GLU A 428 1.15 -28.52 6.20
C GLU A 428 1.93 -29.84 6.04
N SER A 429 2.74 -29.97 4.99
CA SER A 429 3.59 -31.14 4.77
C SER A 429 4.79 -31.22 5.71
N SER A 430 5.20 -30.11 6.32
CA SER A 430 6.30 -30.06 7.31
C SER A 430 5.83 -30.15 8.75
N LEU A 431 4.53 -30.23 9.01
CA LEU A 431 4.02 -30.43 10.37
C LEU A 431 4.34 -31.84 10.86
N HIS A 432 4.69 -31.95 12.13
CA HIS A 432 4.79 -33.24 12.78
C HIS A 432 3.42 -33.92 12.70
N LYS A 433 3.37 -35.14 12.15
CA LYS A 433 2.21 -36.00 12.34
C LYS A 433 2.24 -36.40 13.81
N GLU A 434 1.25 -35.99 14.58
CA GLU A 434 1.05 -36.61 15.89
C GLU A 434 0.84 -38.11 15.65
N PRO A 435 1.52 -39.00 16.40
CA PRO A 435 1.17 -40.41 16.36
C PRO A 435 -0.32 -40.51 16.71
N ASP A 436 -1.09 -41.22 15.88
CA ASP A 436 -2.49 -41.53 16.18
C ASP A 436 -2.53 -42.02 17.63
N ASN A 437 -3.26 -41.30 18.49
CA ASN A 437 -3.30 -41.57 19.92
C ASN A 437 -3.66 -43.06 20.13
N ILE A 438 -2.65 -43.86 20.49
CA ILE A 438 -2.84 -45.19 21.05
C ILE A 438 -3.19 -44.96 22.52
N TYR A 439 -4.46 -44.67 22.81
CA TYR A 439 -5.07 -44.87 24.12
C TYR A 439 -6.54 -45.21 23.98
#